data_AF-A0A218ZEA9-F1
#
_entry.id   AF-A0A218ZEA9-F1
#
_cell.length_a   1.000
_cell.length_b   1.000
_cell.length_c   1.000
_cell.angle_alpha   90.00
_cell.angle_beta   90.00
_cell.angle_gamma   90.00
#
_symmetry.space_group_name_H-M   'P 1'
#
loop_
_entity.id
_entity.type
_entity.pdbx_description
1 polymer ?
#
loop_
_entity_poly.entity_id
_entity_poly.type
_entity_poly.pdbx_seq_one_letter_code
_entity_poly.pdbx_strand_id
1 'polypeptide(L)'
;MEESRRRSRNIVFAAFLLLVFIWTVKLAFPQHNVVSAYQNHKPQPVAISPEPPAKTAKEGKPAADKGSKSRPASATLKTSSLESTFNGTLDQKAAVIIETRFRTNLIPLILHFGSVLGPSWPILIYTSAESMGMFASSAALSRYIKTRIIQLRILPQETLFTNSDSVNKFMTQPWLWESLAPVENVLIFQSDSMLCANAARSVDDFFEYDLVGAPIAEGRGTGYNGGLSLRKRKTILRVLENFDWEEEKQKGNENRFEDQYYYNRMNELRAEEEEAGIDPKSEGAINLPTMEVARTFSVETIDYPHPLGVHQVHRWLGEQMVSLDDWCPEYKLCSVDHINDG
;
A
#
# COMPACT_ATOMS: atom_id res chain seq x y z
N MET A 1 42.57 19.86 -28.45
CA MET A 1 41.73 18.85 -29.16
C MET A 1 42.21 17.41 -28.93
N GLU A 2 43.52 17.16 -28.92
CA GLU A 2 44.11 15.82 -28.80
C GLU A 2 43.97 15.17 -27.40
N GLU A 3 44.01 15.98 -26.34
CA GLU A 3 43.84 15.49 -24.96
C GLU A 3 42.41 15.02 -24.64
N SER A 4 41.40 15.66 -25.23
CA SER A 4 39.98 15.27 -25.11
C SER A 4 39.72 13.91 -25.79
N ARG A 5 40.31 13.69 -26.98
CA ARG A 5 40.26 12.38 -27.66
C ARG A 5 40.95 11.27 -26.85
N ARG A 6 42.06 11.57 -26.17
CA ARG A 6 42.77 10.60 -25.32
C ARG A 6 41.96 10.22 -24.07
N ARG A 7 41.29 11.20 -23.41
CA ARG A 7 40.41 10.93 -22.28
C ARG A 7 39.17 10.11 -22.68
N SER A 8 38.54 10.46 -23.79
CA SER A 8 37.38 9.72 -24.32
C SER A 8 37.76 8.26 -24.64
N ARG A 9 38.91 8.04 -25.28
CA ARG A 9 39.40 6.68 -25.58
C ARG A 9 39.72 5.85 -24.34
N ASN A 10 40.24 6.48 -23.28
CA ASN A 10 40.51 5.82 -22.01
C ASN A 10 39.22 5.44 -21.26
N ILE A 11 38.18 6.28 -21.33
CA ILE A 11 36.86 6.00 -20.74
C ILE A 11 36.20 4.82 -21.45
N VAL A 12 36.25 4.80 -22.79
CA VAL A 12 35.70 3.68 -23.58
C VAL A 12 36.45 2.38 -23.29
N PHE A 13 37.78 2.42 -23.15
CA PHE A 13 38.56 1.25 -22.75
C PHE A 13 38.23 0.77 -21.34
N ALA A 14 38.05 1.68 -20.38
CA ALA A 14 37.67 1.32 -19.01
C ALA A 14 36.26 0.68 -18.96
N ALA A 15 35.30 1.25 -19.69
CA ALA A 15 33.95 0.69 -19.80
C ALA A 15 33.95 -0.71 -20.45
N PHE A 16 34.78 -0.91 -21.47
CA PHE A 16 34.94 -2.22 -22.12
C PHE A 16 35.54 -3.27 -21.16
N LEU A 17 36.59 -2.91 -20.42
CA LEU A 17 37.19 -3.81 -19.43
C LEU A 17 36.20 -4.17 -18.30
N LEU A 18 35.38 -3.21 -17.87
CA LEU A 18 34.37 -3.41 -16.84
C LEU A 18 33.24 -4.35 -17.33
N LEU A 19 32.81 -4.20 -18.58
CA LEU A 19 31.86 -5.11 -19.21
C LEU A 19 32.43 -6.53 -19.35
N VAL A 20 33.67 -6.68 -19.79
CA VAL A 20 34.34 -7.98 -19.88
C VAL A 20 34.42 -8.64 -18.51
N PHE A 21 34.76 -7.89 -17.45
CA PHE A 21 34.79 -8.40 -16.08
C PHE A 21 33.41 -8.86 -15.59
N ILE A 22 32.35 -8.09 -15.83
CA ILE A 22 30.98 -8.49 -15.48
C ILE A 22 30.59 -9.78 -16.22
N TRP A 23 30.94 -9.88 -17.49
CA TRP A 23 30.60 -11.04 -18.31
C TRP A 23 31.38 -12.31 -17.91
N THR A 24 32.67 -12.18 -17.57
CA THR A 24 33.48 -13.31 -17.10
C THR A 24 33.03 -13.82 -15.73
N VAL A 25 32.64 -12.92 -14.81
CA VAL A 25 32.04 -13.31 -13.53
C VAL A 25 30.71 -14.04 -13.73
N LYS A 26 29.85 -13.56 -14.64
CA LYS A 26 28.57 -14.21 -14.97
C LYS A 26 28.74 -15.59 -15.61
N LEU A 27 29.76 -15.77 -16.46
CA LEU A 27 30.11 -17.05 -17.06
C LEU A 27 30.72 -18.04 -16.05
N ALA A 28 31.55 -17.56 -15.14
CA ALA A 28 32.20 -18.38 -14.12
C ALA A 28 31.24 -18.79 -12.98
N PHE A 29 30.23 -17.97 -12.69
CA PHE A 29 29.28 -18.20 -11.60
C PHE A 29 27.82 -18.03 -12.06
N PRO A 30 27.30 -18.92 -12.93
CA PRO A 30 25.95 -18.81 -13.49
C PRO A 30 24.81 -18.92 -12.45
N GLN A 31 25.11 -19.32 -11.22
CA GLN A 31 24.17 -19.48 -10.11
C GLN A 31 24.12 -18.26 -9.15
N HIS A 32 25.01 -17.28 -9.31
CA HIS A 32 24.99 -16.06 -8.49
C HIS A 32 24.12 -14.97 -9.13
N ASN A 33 22.80 -15.12 -8.98
CA ASN A 33 21.89 -13.99 -9.02
C ASN A 33 21.84 -13.36 -7.61
N VAL A 34 21.90 -12.03 -7.53
CA VAL A 34 21.83 -11.25 -6.26
C VAL A 34 20.57 -11.60 -5.43
N VAL A 35 19.57 -12.22 -6.06
CA VAL A 35 18.32 -12.73 -5.48
C VAL A 35 18.52 -13.97 -4.59
N SER A 36 19.53 -14.81 -4.84
CA SER A 36 19.75 -16.07 -4.11
C SER A 36 20.15 -15.86 -2.64
N ALA A 37 20.80 -14.72 -2.33
CA ALA A 37 21.21 -14.39 -0.97
C ALA A 37 20.04 -14.08 -0.02
N TYR A 38 18.84 -13.80 -0.54
CA TYR A 38 17.67 -13.42 0.26
C TYR A 38 16.61 -14.52 0.42
N GLN A 39 16.70 -15.62 -0.34
CA GLN A 39 15.64 -16.66 -0.35
C GLN A 39 15.93 -17.89 0.51
N ASN A 40 17.14 -18.05 1.07
CA ASN A 40 17.47 -19.19 1.92
C ASN A 40 17.62 -18.82 3.39
N HIS A 41 16.49 -18.52 4.04
CA HIS A 41 16.35 -18.72 5.48
C HIS A 41 15.11 -19.59 5.76
N LYS A 42 15.27 -20.90 5.62
CA LYS A 42 14.46 -21.89 6.35
C LYS A 42 15.18 -22.17 7.68
N PRO A 43 14.55 -22.00 8.84
CA PRO A 43 15.15 -22.44 10.10
C PRO A 43 15.12 -23.97 10.16
N GLN A 44 16.28 -24.62 10.28
CA GLN A 44 16.37 -26.02 10.68
C GLN A 44 16.26 -26.15 12.21
N PRO A 45 15.71 -27.26 12.73
CA PRO A 45 15.61 -27.50 14.17
C PRO A 45 17.01 -27.78 14.76
N VAL A 46 17.33 -27.10 15.87
CA VAL A 46 18.59 -27.27 16.59
C VAL A 46 18.59 -28.62 17.31
N ALA A 47 19.56 -29.48 16.96
CA ALA A 47 19.85 -30.71 17.69
C ALA A 47 20.52 -30.40 19.03
N ILE A 48 20.01 -31.04 20.10
CA ILE A 48 20.54 -30.97 21.46
C ILE A 48 21.75 -31.89 21.57
N SER A 49 22.85 -31.42 22.15
CA SER A 49 23.96 -32.26 22.64
C SER A 49 24.69 -31.59 23.82
N PRO A 50 25.34 -32.39 24.69
CA PRO A 50 25.22 -32.27 26.14
C PRO A 50 26.32 -31.47 26.83
N GLU A 51 26.03 -31.07 28.08
CA GLU A 51 26.91 -30.37 29.04
C GLU A 51 28.28 -31.02 29.25
N PRO A 52 29.33 -30.22 29.52
CA PRO A 52 30.54 -30.68 30.17
C PRO A 52 30.49 -30.54 31.71
N PRO A 53 31.22 -31.39 32.46
CA PRO A 53 30.94 -31.67 33.86
C PRO A 53 31.54 -30.65 34.85
N ALA A 54 30.85 -30.54 35.98
CA ALA A 54 31.26 -29.82 37.18
C ALA A 54 32.63 -30.27 37.74
N LYS A 55 33.45 -29.32 38.19
CA LYS A 55 34.58 -29.56 39.11
C LYS A 55 34.60 -28.51 40.23
N THR A 56 34.13 -28.97 41.39
CA THR A 56 34.64 -28.80 42.77
C THR A 56 35.32 -27.50 43.21
N ALA A 57 34.75 -26.99 44.32
CA ALA A 57 35.18 -25.90 45.18
C ALA A 57 36.54 -26.09 45.89
N LYS A 58 37.15 -24.96 46.29
CA LYS A 58 37.96 -24.83 47.51
C LYS A 58 37.72 -23.48 48.18
N GLU A 59 37.58 -23.52 49.50
CA GLU A 59 37.30 -22.43 50.44
C GLU A 59 38.51 -21.50 50.71
N GLY A 60 38.20 -20.27 51.11
CA GLY A 60 39.08 -19.36 51.83
C GLY A 60 38.34 -18.10 52.29
N LYS A 61 38.13 -17.95 53.61
CA LYS A 61 37.58 -16.78 54.35
C LYS A 61 38.75 -16.05 55.08
N PRO A 62 38.56 -14.91 55.77
CA PRO A 62 37.93 -13.63 55.38
C PRO A 62 38.83 -12.42 55.75
N ALA A 63 38.58 -11.22 55.22
CA ALA A 63 39.06 -9.97 55.84
C ALA A 63 38.22 -8.74 55.41
N ALA A 64 38.26 -7.71 56.24
CA ALA A 64 37.21 -6.74 56.49
C ALA A 64 37.15 -5.49 55.58
N ASP A 65 35.93 -4.96 55.49
CA ASP A 65 35.52 -3.54 55.59
C ASP A 65 36.26 -2.45 54.77
N LYS A 66 35.54 -1.86 53.80
CA LYS A 66 35.21 -0.40 53.78
C LYS A 66 34.40 -0.03 52.53
N GLY A 67 33.46 0.89 52.74
CA GLY A 67 32.37 1.20 51.84
C GLY A 67 32.73 1.77 50.47
N SER A 68 31.83 1.53 49.53
CA SER A 68 31.61 2.36 48.35
C SER A 68 30.14 2.27 47.97
N LYS A 69 29.51 3.45 47.83
CA LYS A 69 28.12 3.61 47.41
C LYS A 69 28.00 3.20 45.94
N SER A 70 27.26 2.14 45.64
CA SER A 70 26.87 1.77 44.28
C SER A 70 25.35 1.80 44.12
N ARG A 71 24.91 2.75 43.28
CA ARG A 71 23.84 2.73 42.26
C ARG A 71 22.75 1.64 42.42
N PRO A 72 21.44 2.00 42.36
CA PRO A 72 20.37 1.02 42.54
C PRO A 72 20.46 -0.09 41.49
N ALA A 73 20.23 -1.31 41.98
CA ALA A 73 20.30 -2.55 41.23
C ALA A 73 19.46 -2.47 39.96
N SER A 74 20.05 -2.94 38.86
CA SER A 74 19.37 -3.25 37.61
C SER A 74 18.18 -4.15 37.93
N ALA A 75 16.97 -3.60 37.89
CA ALA A 75 15.77 -4.42 37.83
C ALA A 75 15.96 -5.36 36.65
N THR A 76 16.01 -6.66 36.95
CA THR A 76 16.02 -7.71 35.95
C THR A 76 14.73 -7.54 35.15
N LEU A 77 14.85 -6.89 33.99
CA LEU A 77 13.78 -6.87 33.00
C LEU A 77 13.54 -8.34 32.71
N LYS A 78 12.42 -8.86 33.20
CA LYS A 78 11.94 -10.16 32.75
C LYS A 78 11.88 -10.05 31.25
N THR A 79 12.71 -10.84 30.57
CA THR A 79 12.62 -11.10 29.15
C THR A 79 11.30 -11.83 28.94
N SER A 80 10.18 -11.11 29.05
CA SER A 80 8.97 -11.52 28.36
C SER A 80 9.38 -11.53 26.90
N SER A 81 9.42 -12.73 26.34
CA SER A 81 9.32 -12.95 24.90
C SER A 81 8.63 -11.76 24.26
N LEU A 82 9.30 -11.10 23.33
CA LEU A 82 8.68 -10.16 22.39
C LEU A 82 7.56 -10.93 21.71
N GLU A 83 6.38 -10.95 22.33
CA GLU A 83 5.12 -11.28 21.71
C GLU A 83 5.04 -10.42 20.46
N SER A 84 4.66 -11.06 19.35
CA SER A 84 4.59 -10.41 18.05
C SER A 84 3.80 -9.11 18.17
N THR A 85 4.49 -7.98 18.13
CA THR A 85 3.91 -6.64 18.31
C THR A 85 3.01 -6.23 17.13
N PHE A 86 2.75 -7.16 16.20
CA PHE A 86 1.72 -7.06 15.19
C PHE A 86 0.47 -7.77 15.73
N ASN A 87 -0.42 -6.99 16.33
CA ASN A 87 -1.78 -7.42 16.67
C ASN A 87 -2.78 -7.11 15.54
N GLY A 88 -2.28 -6.59 14.42
CA GLY A 88 -3.00 -6.60 13.17
C GLY A 88 -2.90 -8.00 12.58
N THR A 89 -3.92 -8.40 11.88
CA THR A 89 -3.91 -9.63 11.11
C THR A 89 -4.60 -9.25 9.80
N LEU A 90 -4.16 -9.76 8.64
CA LEU A 90 -4.75 -9.45 7.30
C LEU A 90 -6.19 -9.99 7.17
N ASP A 91 -6.90 -10.09 8.28
CA ASP A 91 -7.98 -11.04 8.45
C ASP A 91 -9.24 -10.55 7.79
N GLN A 92 -9.41 -9.24 7.60
CA GLN A 92 -10.62 -8.67 6.99
C GLN A 92 -10.40 -7.34 6.23
N LYS A 93 -9.36 -6.55 6.52
CA LYS A 93 -9.18 -5.21 5.94
C LYS A 93 -7.72 -4.86 5.64
N ALA A 94 -7.49 -4.06 4.60
CA ALA A 94 -6.18 -3.50 4.28
C ALA A 94 -6.31 -2.23 3.43
N ALA A 95 -5.37 -1.31 3.60
CA ALA A 95 -5.21 -0.17 2.70
C ALA A 95 -4.16 -0.51 1.64
N VAL A 96 -4.42 -0.14 0.39
CA VAL A 96 -3.62 -0.54 -0.77
C VAL A 96 -3.26 0.69 -1.57
N ILE A 97 -1.98 0.81 -1.87
CA ILE A 97 -1.44 1.79 -2.81
C ILE A 97 -0.61 1.07 -3.86
N ILE A 98 -0.86 1.40 -5.13
CA ILE A 98 -0.11 0.89 -6.28
C ILE A 98 0.71 2.07 -6.82
N GLU A 99 2.03 2.00 -6.69
CA GLU A 99 2.92 3.08 -7.10
C GLU A 99 4.24 2.53 -7.66
N THR A 100 4.45 2.75 -8.96
CA THR A 100 5.69 2.36 -9.65
C THR A 100 6.67 3.51 -9.76
N ARG A 101 6.23 4.76 -9.57
CA ARG A 101 7.05 5.96 -9.66
C ARG A 101 7.23 6.57 -8.27
N PHE A 102 8.40 6.34 -7.68
CA PHE A 102 8.70 6.92 -6.37
C PHE A 102 8.77 8.44 -6.44
N ARG A 103 8.10 9.12 -5.50
CA ARG A 103 8.06 10.57 -5.34
C ARG A 103 8.47 10.97 -3.92
N THR A 104 8.97 12.18 -3.74
CA THR A 104 9.51 12.65 -2.44
C THR A 104 8.46 12.74 -1.33
N ASN A 105 7.22 13.06 -1.69
CA ASN A 105 6.07 13.18 -0.78
C ASN A 105 5.42 11.82 -0.42
N LEU A 106 5.75 10.75 -1.16
CA LEU A 106 5.06 9.47 -1.06
C LEU A 106 5.21 8.79 0.31
N ILE A 107 6.42 8.79 0.87
CA ILE A 107 6.65 8.17 2.19
C ILE A 107 5.91 8.94 3.30
N PRO A 108 6.04 10.27 3.42
CA PRO A 108 5.22 11.04 4.36
C PRO A 108 3.72 10.78 4.20
N LEU A 109 3.21 10.74 2.97
CA LEU A 109 1.80 10.44 2.68
C LEU A 109 1.41 9.05 3.21
N ILE A 110 2.16 8.00 2.89
CA ILE A 110 1.86 6.64 3.36
C ILE A 110 1.90 6.55 4.89
N LEU A 111 2.87 7.21 5.53
CA LEU A 111 2.98 7.23 6.98
C LEU A 111 1.81 7.99 7.63
N HIS A 112 1.34 9.05 7.00
CA HIS A 112 0.14 9.77 7.41
C HIS A 112 -1.10 8.86 7.35
N PHE A 113 -1.34 8.19 6.23
CA PHE A 113 -2.42 7.18 6.11
C PHE A 113 -2.32 6.13 7.21
N GLY A 114 -1.13 5.60 7.49
CA GLY A 114 -0.93 4.62 8.56
C GLY A 114 -1.25 5.18 9.95
N SER A 115 -1.00 6.47 10.19
CA SER A 115 -1.33 7.12 11.46
C SER A 115 -2.82 7.36 11.64
N VAL A 116 -3.53 7.77 10.58
CA VAL A 116 -4.98 8.05 10.62
C VAL A 116 -5.78 6.75 10.71
N LEU A 117 -5.40 5.73 9.95
CA LEU A 117 -6.08 4.42 9.97
C LEU A 117 -5.78 3.62 11.24
N GLY A 118 -4.62 3.85 11.85
CA GLY A 118 -4.18 3.15 13.05
C GLY A 118 -3.69 1.71 12.80
N PRO A 119 -3.24 1.01 13.86
CA PRO A 119 -2.49 -0.24 13.74
C PRO A 119 -3.31 -1.44 13.24
N SER A 120 -4.65 -1.36 13.24
CA SER A 120 -5.53 -2.40 12.71
C SER A 120 -5.60 -2.45 11.18
N TRP A 121 -5.08 -1.42 10.51
CA TRP A 121 -5.09 -1.29 9.06
C TRP A 121 -3.68 -1.52 8.49
N PRO A 122 -3.36 -2.74 8.02
CA PRO A 122 -2.12 -2.96 7.30
C PRO A 122 -2.14 -2.21 5.97
N ILE A 123 -1.01 -1.62 5.58
CA ILE A 123 -0.84 -0.98 4.28
C ILE A 123 -0.03 -1.91 3.37
N LEU A 124 -0.60 -2.21 2.19
CA LEU A 124 0.04 -2.97 1.14
C LEU A 124 0.49 -2.02 0.03
N ILE A 125 1.80 -1.90 -0.16
CA ILE A 125 2.39 -1.08 -1.22
C ILE A 125 2.77 -2.03 -2.35
N TYR A 126 2.05 -1.93 -3.47
CA TYR A 126 2.42 -2.60 -4.71
C TYR A 126 3.35 -1.68 -5.51
N THR A 127 4.53 -2.20 -5.87
CA THR A 127 5.53 -1.42 -6.59
C THR A 127 6.36 -2.29 -7.53
N SER A 128 7.14 -1.68 -8.42
CA SER A 128 8.05 -2.40 -9.31
C SER A 128 9.29 -2.89 -8.55
N ALA A 129 9.98 -3.90 -9.11
CA ALA A 129 11.19 -4.44 -8.50
C ALA A 129 12.30 -3.37 -8.39
N GLU A 130 12.35 -2.43 -9.34
CA GLU A 130 13.31 -1.32 -9.40
C GLU A 130 13.04 -0.28 -8.30
N SER A 131 11.77 0.01 -8.02
CA SER A 131 11.36 1.01 -7.03
C SER A 131 11.36 0.49 -5.59
N MET A 132 11.39 -0.82 -5.37
CA MET A 132 11.39 -1.44 -4.05
C MET A 132 12.48 -0.91 -3.10
N GLY A 133 13.70 -0.73 -3.61
CA GLY A 133 14.83 -0.23 -2.82
C GLY A 133 14.60 1.18 -2.25
N MET A 134 13.84 2.01 -2.96
CA MET A 134 13.56 3.38 -2.53
C MET A 134 12.61 3.42 -1.33
N PHE A 135 11.57 2.57 -1.32
CA PHE A 135 10.70 2.42 -0.14
C PHE A 135 11.46 1.86 1.08
N ALA A 136 12.36 0.90 0.86
CA ALA A 136 13.10 0.29 1.96
C ALA A 136 14.16 1.23 2.59
N SER A 137 14.60 2.27 1.88
CA SER A 137 15.68 3.17 2.32
C SER A 137 15.31 4.12 3.47
N SER A 138 14.02 4.41 3.66
CA SER A 138 13.55 5.34 4.70
C SER A 138 13.52 4.68 6.07
N ALA A 139 14.30 5.20 7.02
CA ALA A 139 14.34 4.70 8.39
C ALA A 139 12.96 4.70 9.09
N ALA A 140 12.08 5.65 8.74
CA ALA A 140 10.71 5.70 9.26
C ALA A 140 9.88 4.53 8.72
N LEU A 141 9.86 4.37 7.40
CA LEU A 141 9.12 3.30 6.72
C LEU A 141 9.66 1.91 7.09
N SER A 142 10.99 1.75 7.21
CA SER A 142 11.62 0.48 7.59
C SER A 142 11.14 -0.05 8.94
N ARG A 143 10.78 0.82 9.90
CA ARG A 143 10.22 0.39 11.20
C ARG A 143 8.87 -0.29 11.00
N TYR A 144 7.98 0.33 10.22
CA TYR A 144 6.67 -0.23 9.91
C TYR A 144 6.76 -1.52 9.10
N ILE A 145 7.71 -1.59 8.16
CA ILE A 145 7.99 -2.82 7.39
C ILE A 145 8.45 -3.95 8.31
N LYS A 146 9.37 -3.67 9.25
CA LYS A 146 9.84 -4.67 10.24
C LYS A 146 8.70 -5.20 11.11
N THR A 147 7.74 -4.35 11.47
CA THR A 147 6.55 -4.73 12.24
C THR A 147 5.43 -5.35 11.40
N ARG A 148 5.59 -5.48 10.07
CA ARG A 148 4.57 -5.99 9.13
C ARG A 148 3.27 -5.17 9.02
N ILE A 149 3.18 -4.02 9.69
CA ILE A 149 2.10 -3.03 9.52
C ILE A 149 2.09 -2.52 8.08
N ILE A 150 3.27 -2.30 7.49
CA ILE A 150 3.40 -1.98 6.07
C ILE A 150 4.09 -3.14 5.36
N GLN A 151 3.56 -3.57 4.22
CA GLN A 151 4.12 -4.65 3.42
C GLN A 151 4.38 -4.17 2.00
N LEU A 152 5.55 -4.49 1.47
CA LEU A 152 5.90 -4.25 0.07
C LEU A 152 5.57 -5.50 -0.74
N ARG A 153 4.88 -5.33 -1.88
CA ARG A 153 4.53 -6.38 -2.83
C ARG A 153 5.04 -5.98 -4.21
N ILE A 154 5.61 -6.95 -4.94
CA ILE A 154 6.13 -6.72 -6.29
C ILE A 154 4.99 -6.93 -7.29
N LEU A 155 4.83 -5.99 -8.20
CA LEU A 155 3.92 -6.13 -9.35
C LEU A 155 4.47 -7.15 -10.36
N PRO A 156 3.61 -7.82 -11.15
CA PRO A 156 4.05 -8.67 -12.26
C PRO A 156 4.96 -7.90 -13.22
N GLN A 157 5.99 -8.54 -13.78
CA GLN A 157 7.02 -7.87 -14.58
C GLN A 157 6.46 -7.22 -15.86
N GLU A 158 5.38 -7.77 -16.38
CA GLU A 158 4.63 -7.29 -17.54
C GLU A 158 3.72 -6.08 -17.23
N THR A 159 3.57 -5.70 -15.96
CA THR A 159 2.71 -4.59 -15.55
C THR A 159 3.41 -3.25 -15.79
N LEU A 160 2.91 -2.50 -16.79
CA LEU A 160 3.43 -1.17 -17.13
C LEU A 160 2.30 -0.15 -17.12
N PHE A 161 2.47 0.91 -16.33
CA PHE A 161 1.52 2.02 -16.25
C PHE A 161 1.97 3.17 -17.17
N THR A 162 1.61 3.08 -18.45
CA THR A 162 2.00 4.05 -19.48
C THR A 162 0.99 5.18 -19.68
N ASN A 163 -0.29 4.92 -19.43
CA ASN A 163 -1.41 5.85 -19.59
C ASN A 163 -2.58 5.45 -18.66
N SER A 164 -3.68 6.22 -18.63
CA SER A 164 -4.83 5.88 -17.78
C SER A 164 -5.41 4.52 -18.13
N ASP A 165 -5.53 4.18 -19.42
CA ASP A 165 -6.08 2.89 -19.87
C ASP A 165 -5.31 1.70 -19.29
N SER A 166 -3.98 1.78 -19.21
CA SER A 166 -3.15 0.72 -18.61
C SER A 166 -3.37 0.56 -17.11
N VAL A 167 -3.70 1.65 -16.40
CA VAL A 167 -4.08 1.62 -14.99
C VAL A 167 -5.46 1.00 -14.83
N ASN A 168 -6.45 1.48 -15.58
CA ASN A 168 -7.82 0.95 -15.57
C ASN A 168 -7.82 -0.56 -15.85
N LYS A 169 -7.10 -0.99 -16.89
CA LYS A 169 -6.92 -2.40 -17.25
C LYS A 169 -6.35 -3.22 -16.10
N PHE A 170 -5.31 -2.73 -15.43
CA PHE A 170 -4.70 -3.46 -14.32
C PHE A 170 -5.65 -3.56 -13.12
N MET A 171 -6.37 -2.47 -12.81
CA MET A 171 -7.33 -2.44 -11.72
C MET A 171 -8.54 -3.36 -11.97
N THR A 172 -8.83 -3.71 -13.22
CA THR A 172 -9.87 -4.69 -13.60
C THR A 172 -9.33 -6.12 -13.80
N GLN A 173 -8.07 -6.40 -13.47
CA GLN A 173 -7.55 -7.77 -13.50
C GLN A 173 -7.88 -8.53 -12.22
N PRO A 174 -8.40 -9.78 -12.32
CA PRO A 174 -8.64 -10.63 -11.15
C PRO A 174 -7.40 -10.82 -10.28
N TRP A 175 -6.20 -10.87 -10.89
CA TRP A 175 -4.92 -11.05 -10.18
C TRP A 175 -4.73 -10.10 -9.00
N LEU A 176 -5.05 -8.81 -9.17
CA LEU A 176 -4.91 -7.83 -8.10
C LEU A 176 -5.78 -8.23 -6.91
N TRP A 177 -7.06 -8.48 -7.17
CA TRP A 177 -8.06 -8.76 -6.15
C TRP A 177 -7.86 -10.13 -5.51
N GLU A 178 -7.50 -11.16 -6.28
CA GLU A 178 -7.14 -12.48 -5.76
C GLU A 178 -5.92 -12.41 -4.84
N SER A 179 -4.91 -11.61 -5.18
CA SER A 179 -3.70 -11.45 -4.36
C SER A 179 -3.97 -10.81 -2.99
N LEU A 180 -5.12 -10.16 -2.82
CA LEU A 180 -5.53 -9.53 -1.56
C LEU A 180 -6.20 -10.51 -0.59
N ALA A 181 -6.54 -11.74 -1.00
CA ALA A 181 -7.12 -12.73 -0.09
C ALA A 181 -6.27 -12.94 1.18
N PRO A 182 -6.87 -13.06 2.38
CA PRO A 182 -8.31 -13.11 2.66
C PRO A 182 -8.98 -11.74 2.93
N VAL A 183 -8.31 -10.61 2.66
CA VAL A 183 -8.83 -9.25 2.93
C VAL A 183 -10.17 -9.04 2.23
N GLU A 184 -11.20 -8.61 2.95
CA GLU A 184 -12.51 -8.32 2.36
C GLU A 184 -12.68 -6.83 2.06
N ASN A 185 -12.34 -5.96 3.01
CA ASN A 185 -12.47 -4.52 2.90
C ASN A 185 -11.15 -3.90 2.43
N VAL A 186 -11.13 -3.39 1.20
CA VAL A 186 -9.93 -2.85 0.56
C VAL A 186 -10.08 -1.34 0.42
N LEU A 187 -9.28 -0.58 1.16
CA LEU A 187 -9.17 0.87 0.95
C LEU A 187 -8.10 1.14 -0.11
N ILE A 188 -8.51 1.52 -1.32
CA ILE A 188 -7.61 2.02 -2.36
C ILE A 188 -7.34 3.50 -2.09
N PHE A 189 -6.06 3.88 -2.11
CA PHE A 189 -5.66 5.28 -2.09
C PHE A 189 -4.50 5.55 -3.06
N GLN A 190 -4.60 6.65 -3.78
CA GLN A 190 -3.59 7.12 -4.73
C GLN A 190 -2.77 8.26 -4.13
N SER A 191 -1.61 8.56 -4.73
CA SER A 191 -0.68 9.57 -4.21
C SER A 191 -1.21 11.00 -4.28
N ASP A 192 -2.33 11.24 -4.98
CA ASP A 192 -3.08 12.50 -5.06
C ASP A 192 -4.35 12.53 -4.18
N SER A 193 -4.48 11.57 -3.25
CA SER A 193 -5.56 11.50 -2.25
C SER A 193 -5.06 11.63 -0.82
N MET A 194 -5.96 12.03 0.09
CA MET A 194 -5.66 12.18 1.52
C MET A 194 -6.83 11.76 2.41
N LEU A 195 -6.53 11.11 3.54
CA LEU A 195 -7.43 11.04 4.68
C LEU A 195 -7.15 12.20 5.63
N CYS A 196 -8.18 12.93 6.05
CA CYS A 196 -8.04 14.09 6.91
C CYS A 196 -7.97 13.66 8.37
N ALA A 197 -6.90 14.00 9.09
CA ALA A 197 -6.71 13.53 10.48
C ALA A 197 -7.72 14.12 11.47
N ASN A 198 -8.33 15.26 11.14
CA ASN A 198 -9.38 15.87 11.96
C ASN A 198 -10.77 15.25 11.73
N ALA A 199 -10.92 14.35 10.73
CA ALA A 199 -12.20 13.75 10.38
C ALA A 199 -12.91 13.12 11.59
N ALA A 200 -14.21 13.45 11.73
CA ALA A 200 -15.03 12.89 12.79
C ALA A 200 -15.43 11.42 12.55
N ARG A 201 -15.31 10.96 11.30
CA ARG A 201 -15.65 9.60 10.85
C ARG A 201 -14.39 8.75 10.71
N SER A 202 -14.57 7.44 10.71
CA SER A 202 -13.55 6.46 10.38
C SER A 202 -13.87 5.77 9.05
N VAL A 203 -12.86 5.14 8.41
CA VAL A 203 -13.10 4.30 7.22
C VAL A 203 -14.01 3.11 7.55
N ASP A 204 -13.92 2.59 8.77
CA ASP A 204 -14.73 1.47 9.26
C ASP A 204 -16.24 1.79 9.27
N ASP A 205 -16.62 3.07 9.37
CA ASP A 205 -18.02 3.52 9.35
C ASP A 205 -18.72 3.24 8.01
N PHE A 206 -17.97 2.87 6.96
CA PHE A 206 -18.46 2.64 5.60
C PHE A 206 -18.45 1.16 5.19
N PHE A 207 -18.14 0.23 6.08
CA PHE A 207 -18.04 -1.21 5.77
C PHE A 207 -19.35 -1.87 5.33
N GLU A 208 -20.50 -1.23 5.57
CA GLU A 208 -21.79 -1.72 5.07
C GLU A 208 -21.87 -1.66 3.54
N TYR A 209 -21.05 -0.82 2.89
CA TYR A 209 -21.09 -0.59 1.45
C TYR A 209 -20.04 -1.42 0.70
N ASP A 210 -20.42 -1.87 -0.49
CA ASP A 210 -19.60 -2.67 -1.39
C ASP A 210 -18.63 -1.82 -2.21
N LEU A 211 -19.00 -0.57 -2.47
CA LEU A 211 -18.19 0.42 -3.14
C LEU A 211 -18.59 1.82 -2.65
N VAL A 212 -17.59 2.60 -2.22
CA VAL A 212 -17.75 4.04 -1.95
C VAL A 212 -16.47 4.78 -2.36
N GLY A 213 -16.63 5.94 -2.96
CA GLY A 213 -15.54 6.83 -3.36
C GLY A 213 -16.03 8.28 -3.45
N ALA A 214 -15.24 9.16 -4.05
CA ALA A 214 -15.64 10.55 -4.24
C ALA A 214 -16.72 10.67 -5.33
N PRO A 215 -17.93 11.18 -5.05
CA PRO A 215 -18.99 11.19 -6.04
C PRO A 215 -18.70 12.16 -7.20
N ILE A 216 -19.09 11.73 -8.41
CA ILE A 216 -18.87 12.45 -9.66
C ILE A 216 -20.10 13.30 -9.99
N ALA A 217 -19.89 14.60 -10.23
CA ALA A 217 -20.94 15.53 -10.61
C ALA A 217 -21.53 15.20 -11.99
N GLU A 218 -22.82 15.49 -12.16
CA GLU A 218 -23.55 15.27 -13.41
C GLU A 218 -22.83 15.93 -14.60
N GLY A 219 -22.81 15.23 -15.74
CA GLY A 219 -22.13 15.66 -16.96
C GLY A 219 -20.60 15.41 -16.99
N ARG A 220 -20.00 14.92 -15.89
CA ARG A 220 -18.56 14.54 -15.84
C ARG A 220 -18.32 13.03 -15.82
N GLY A 221 -19.35 12.25 -15.51
CA GLY A 221 -19.30 10.80 -15.38
C GLY A 221 -20.44 10.29 -14.51
N THR A 222 -20.31 9.05 -14.06
CA THR A 222 -21.30 8.38 -13.20
C THR A 222 -20.63 7.76 -11.98
N GLY A 223 -21.35 7.67 -10.86
CA GLY A 223 -20.83 6.99 -9.67
C GLY A 223 -19.75 7.75 -8.92
N TYR A 224 -18.60 7.11 -8.74
CA TYR A 224 -17.52 7.59 -7.89
C TYR A 224 -16.19 7.59 -8.64
N ASN A 225 -15.28 8.45 -8.21
CA ASN A 225 -13.87 8.35 -8.54
C ASN A 225 -13.16 7.34 -7.63
N GLY A 226 -12.30 6.53 -8.22
CA GLY A 226 -11.60 5.41 -7.59
C GLY A 226 -10.37 5.78 -6.76
N GLY A 227 -9.83 7.00 -6.87
CA GLY A 227 -8.52 7.32 -6.31
C GLY A 227 -8.42 7.45 -4.80
N LEU A 228 -9.56 7.65 -4.13
CA LEU A 228 -9.75 7.29 -2.72
C LEU A 228 -11.09 6.57 -2.62
N SER A 229 -11.05 5.24 -2.45
CA SER A 229 -12.24 4.42 -2.45
C SER A 229 -12.13 3.21 -1.54
N LEU A 230 -13.22 2.84 -0.90
CA LEU A 230 -13.37 1.58 -0.17
C LEU A 230 -14.15 0.60 -1.04
N ARG A 231 -13.61 -0.60 -1.23
CA ARG A 231 -14.16 -1.63 -2.12
C ARG A 231 -14.22 -2.98 -1.40
N LYS A 232 -15.34 -3.71 -1.51
CA LYS A 232 -15.43 -5.11 -1.07
C LYS A 232 -14.85 -6.04 -2.12
N ARG A 233 -13.82 -6.81 -1.75
CA ARG A 233 -13.05 -7.67 -2.65
C ARG A 233 -13.94 -8.71 -3.33
N LYS A 234 -14.84 -9.38 -2.62
CA LYS A 234 -15.70 -10.41 -3.22
C LYS A 234 -16.65 -9.81 -4.26
N THR A 235 -17.18 -8.63 -4.00
CA THR A 235 -18.11 -7.96 -4.93
C THR A 235 -17.40 -7.51 -6.19
N ILE A 236 -16.16 -7.00 -6.05
CA ILE A 236 -15.30 -6.72 -7.20
C ILE A 236 -15.05 -7.99 -8.03
N LEU A 237 -14.68 -9.11 -7.40
CA LEU A 237 -14.47 -10.38 -8.09
C LEU A 237 -15.75 -10.87 -8.79
N ARG A 238 -16.91 -10.77 -8.14
CA ARG A 238 -18.21 -11.09 -8.74
C ARG A 238 -18.48 -10.26 -10.00
N VAL A 239 -18.16 -8.96 -10.00
CA VAL A 239 -18.28 -8.13 -11.21
C VAL A 239 -17.36 -8.66 -12.31
N LEU A 240 -16.10 -8.94 -12.00
CA LEU A 240 -15.13 -9.45 -12.98
C LEU A 240 -15.45 -10.85 -13.52
N GLU A 241 -16.22 -11.65 -12.78
CA GLU A 241 -16.73 -12.95 -13.23
C GLU A 241 -17.89 -12.82 -14.23
N ASN A 242 -18.67 -11.74 -14.15
CA ASN A 242 -19.88 -11.53 -14.95
C ASN A 242 -19.65 -10.60 -16.15
N PHE A 243 -18.64 -9.73 -16.10
CA PHE A 243 -18.42 -8.68 -17.10
C PHE A 243 -16.94 -8.57 -17.47
N ASP A 244 -16.65 -8.35 -18.75
CA ASP A 244 -15.29 -8.08 -19.25
C ASP A 244 -15.09 -6.58 -19.52
N TRP A 245 -14.09 -5.97 -18.87
CA TRP A 245 -13.84 -4.53 -19.01
C TRP A 245 -13.37 -4.13 -20.41
N GLU A 246 -12.58 -4.95 -21.10
CA GLU A 246 -12.09 -4.62 -22.45
C GLU A 246 -13.23 -4.63 -23.47
N GLU A 247 -14.17 -5.56 -23.33
CA GLU A 247 -15.39 -5.59 -24.14
C GLU A 247 -16.29 -4.38 -23.84
N GLU A 248 -16.50 -4.04 -22.57
CA GLU A 248 -17.34 -2.89 -22.19
C GLU A 248 -16.76 -1.55 -22.64
N LYS A 249 -15.44 -1.36 -22.52
CA LYS A 249 -14.75 -0.17 -23.01
C LYS A 249 -14.95 0.06 -24.51
N GLN A 250 -15.09 -0.99 -25.32
CA GLN A 250 -15.31 -0.86 -26.76
C GLN A 250 -16.71 -0.38 -27.11
N LYS A 251 -17.69 -0.54 -26.20
CA LYS A 251 -19.08 -0.12 -26.42
C LYS A 251 -19.29 1.38 -26.23
N GLY A 252 -18.39 2.06 -25.51
CA GLY A 252 -18.43 3.50 -25.30
C GLY A 252 -17.56 3.96 -24.15
N ASN A 253 -17.55 5.27 -23.90
CA ASN A 253 -16.71 5.87 -22.87
C ASN A 253 -17.24 5.71 -21.44
N GLU A 254 -18.50 5.32 -21.26
CA GLU A 254 -19.16 5.22 -19.95
C GLU A 254 -18.47 4.26 -19.00
N ASN A 255 -17.91 3.16 -19.54
CA ASN A 255 -17.20 2.12 -18.77
C ASN A 255 -15.69 2.13 -19.03
N ARG A 256 -15.15 3.20 -19.63
CA ARG A 256 -13.70 3.30 -19.89
C ARG A 256 -12.90 3.38 -18.59
N PHE A 257 -13.41 4.10 -17.60
CA PHE A 257 -12.76 4.24 -16.29
C PHE A 257 -13.21 3.11 -15.36
N GLU A 258 -12.28 2.51 -14.62
CA GLU A 258 -12.55 1.29 -13.86
C GLU A 258 -13.55 1.52 -12.74
N ASP A 259 -13.49 2.69 -12.13
CA ASP A 259 -14.37 3.12 -11.04
C ASP A 259 -15.82 3.26 -11.50
N GLN A 260 -16.04 3.87 -12.66
CA GLN A 260 -17.35 3.98 -13.31
C GLN A 260 -17.83 2.62 -13.80
N TYR A 261 -16.94 1.81 -14.39
CA TYR A 261 -17.24 0.42 -14.77
C TYR A 261 -17.77 -0.37 -13.57
N TYR A 262 -17.06 -0.39 -12.44
CA TYR A 262 -17.51 -1.10 -11.24
C TYR A 262 -18.84 -0.55 -10.73
N TYR A 263 -18.99 0.77 -10.64
CA TYR A 263 -20.24 1.38 -10.21
C TYR A 263 -21.41 0.97 -11.10
N ASN A 264 -21.25 1.04 -12.43
CA ASN A 264 -22.30 0.71 -13.39
C ASN A 264 -22.67 -0.77 -13.33
N ARG A 265 -21.68 -1.67 -13.34
CA ARG A 265 -21.93 -3.13 -13.24
C ARG A 265 -22.55 -3.54 -11.91
N MET A 266 -22.16 -2.90 -10.81
CA MET A 266 -22.78 -3.13 -9.50
C MET A 266 -24.24 -2.67 -9.48
N ASN A 267 -24.58 -1.56 -10.15
CA ASN A 267 -25.97 -1.13 -10.26
C ASN A 267 -26.82 -2.09 -11.12
N GLU A 268 -26.26 -2.65 -12.19
CA GLU A 268 -26.93 -3.69 -13.01
C GLU A 268 -27.23 -4.93 -12.17
N LEU A 269 -26.22 -5.48 -11.48
CA LEU A 269 -26.41 -6.63 -10.58
C LEU A 269 -27.37 -6.33 -9.43
N ARG A 270 -27.34 -5.11 -8.88
CA ARG A 270 -28.27 -4.69 -7.81
C ARG A 270 -29.71 -4.62 -8.29
N ALA A 271 -29.94 -4.20 -9.54
CA ALA A 271 -31.29 -4.19 -10.12
C ALA A 271 -31.87 -5.61 -10.26
N GLU A 272 -31.03 -6.59 -10.63
CA GLU A 272 -31.41 -8.00 -10.66
C GLU A 272 -31.73 -8.54 -9.25
N GLU A 273 -30.93 -8.16 -8.24
CA GLU A 273 -31.16 -8.51 -6.84
C GLU A 273 -32.47 -7.92 -6.30
N GLU A 274 -32.78 -6.68 -6.67
CA GLU A 274 -34.02 -6.00 -6.30
C GLU A 274 -35.24 -6.68 -6.93
N GLU A 275 -35.16 -7.08 -8.21
CA GLU A 275 -36.22 -7.85 -8.88
C GLU A 275 -36.44 -9.22 -8.23
N ALA A 276 -35.36 -9.84 -7.74
CA ALA A 276 -35.41 -11.08 -6.96
C ALA A 276 -35.89 -10.87 -5.50
N GLY A 277 -36.15 -9.63 -5.08
CA GLY A 277 -36.61 -9.29 -3.73
C GLY A 277 -35.54 -9.42 -2.64
N ILE A 278 -34.26 -9.32 -3.01
CA ILE A 278 -33.13 -9.37 -2.09
C ILE A 278 -32.92 -7.97 -1.49
N ASP A 279 -32.98 -7.87 -0.16
CA ASP A 279 -32.67 -6.62 0.55
C ASP A 279 -31.16 -6.30 0.38
N PRO A 280 -30.77 -5.08 -0.04
CA PRO A 280 -29.36 -4.66 -0.15
C PRO A 280 -28.55 -4.83 1.14
N LYS A 281 -29.21 -4.89 2.31
CA LYS A 281 -28.55 -5.14 3.61
C LYS A 281 -28.35 -6.62 3.92
N SER A 282 -28.84 -7.51 3.06
CA SER A 282 -28.64 -8.95 3.20
C SER A 282 -27.18 -9.32 2.99
N GLU A 283 -26.72 -10.36 3.67
CA GLU A 283 -25.36 -10.86 3.50
C GLU A 283 -25.14 -11.29 2.04
N GLY A 284 -24.12 -10.71 1.39
CA GLY A 284 -23.75 -11.01 0.00
C GLY A 284 -24.50 -10.21 -1.07
N ALA A 285 -25.50 -9.40 -0.69
CA ALA A 285 -26.15 -8.44 -1.59
C ALA A 285 -25.28 -7.21 -1.80
N ILE A 286 -25.44 -6.55 -2.96
CA ILE A 286 -24.68 -5.35 -3.30
C ILE A 286 -25.33 -4.12 -2.65
N ASN A 287 -24.62 -3.51 -1.70
CA ASN A 287 -25.05 -2.28 -1.07
C ASN A 287 -24.19 -1.09 -1.53
N LEU A 288 -24.82 -0.08 -2.12
CA LEU A 288 -24.15 1.16 -2.54
C LEU A 288 -24.73 2.36 -1.78
N PRO A 289 -23.90 3.30 -1.31
CA PRO A 289 -24.39 4.47 -0.59
C PRO A 289 -25.09 5.44 -1.52
N THR A 290 -25.96 6.26 -0.94
CA THR A 290 -26.46 7.46 -1.64
C THR A 290 -25.31 8.44 -1.86
N MET A 291 -25.48 9.36 -2.83
CA MET A 291 -24.49 10.42 -3.07
C MET A 291 -24.27 11.32 -1.83
N GLU A 292 -25.29 11.46 -0.97
CA GLU A 292 -25.21 12.22 0.29
C GLU A 292 -24.23 11.57 1.26
N VAL A 293 -24.28 10.24 1.38
CA VAL A 293 -23.35 9.48 2.22
C VAL A 293 -21.96 9.45 1.59
N ALA A 294 -21.87 9.25 0.27
CA ALA A 294 -20.59 9.15 -0.45
C ALA A 294 -19.73 10.41 -0.32
N ARG A 295 -20.32 11.62 -0.41
CA ARG A 295 -19.57 12.87 -0.21
C ARG A 295 -19.04 13.05 1.23
N THR A 296 -19.57 12.31 2.22
CA THR A 296 -18.99 12.31 3.58
C THR A 296 -17.76 11.42 3.68
N PHE A 297 -17.59 10.46 2.78
CA PHE A 297 -16.41 9.60 2.69
C PHE A 297 -15.25 10.32 2.00
N SER A 298 -15.48 10.82 0.78
CA SER A 298 -14.46 11.53 0.02
C SER A 298 -15.10 12.58 -0.88
N VAL A 299 -14.37 13.67 -1.13
CA VAL A 299 -14.81 14.73 -2.05
C VAL A 299 -13.83 14.89 -3.20
N GLU A 300 -14.39 15.28 -4.33
CA GLU A 300 -13.68 15.69 -5.53
C GLU A 300 -14.50 16.77 -6.26
N THR A 301 -15.47 16.36 -7.08
CA THR A 301 -16.31 17.28 -7.88
C THR A 301 -17.59 17.73 -7.16
N ILE A 302 -17.97 17.03 -6.09
CA ILE A 302 -19.11 17.37 -5.24
C ILE A 302 -18.56 17.56 -3.84
N ASP A 303 -18.68 18.77 -3.33
CA ASP A 303 -18.04 19.15 -2.08
C ASP A 303 -18.84 18.79 -0.82
N TYR A 304 -18.13 18.69 0.31
CA TYR A 304 -18.66 18.51 1.64
C TYR A 304 -17.73 19.19 2.66
N PRO A 305 -18.24 19.96 3.65
CA PRO A 305 -17.39 20.78 4.51
C PRO A 305 -16.28 20.05 5.29
N HIS A 306 -16.54 18.81 5.72
CA HIS A 306 -15.63 18.05 6.58
C HIS A 306 -15.67 16.56 6.22
N PRO A 307 -15.21 16.17 5.02
CA PRO A 307 -15.25 14.79 4.58
C PRO A 307 -14.15 14.00 5.28
N LEU A 308 -14.27 12.67 5.27
CA LEU A 308 -13.22 11.79 5.77
C LEU A 308 -11.92 11.91 4.95
N GLY A 309 -12.04 12.12 3.64
CA GLY A 309 -10.89 12.34 2.77
C GLY A 309 -11.18 13.21 1.56
N VAL A 310 -10.13 13.44 0.78
CA VAL A 310 -10.15 14.25 -0.44
C VAL A 310 -9.40 13.52 -1.55
N HIS A 311 -9.84 13.70 -2.79
CA HIS A 311 -9.21 13.13 -3.98
C HIS A 311 -8.97 14.20 -5.06
N GLN A 312 -7.89 14.07 -5.84
CA GLN A 312 -7.43 15.07 -6.81
C GLN A 312 -7.42 16.49 -6.25
N VAL A 313 -7.08 16.63 -4.97
CA VAL A 313 -7.36 17.83 -4.18
C VAL A 313 -6.86 19.11 -4.85
N HIS A 314 -5.65 19.10 -5.40
CA HIS A 314 -5.02 20.26 -6.06
C HIS A 314 -5.78 20.75 -7.29
N ARG A 315 -6.57 19.89 -7.95
CA ARG A 315 -7.41 20.26 -9.08
C ARG A 315 -8.68 21.00 -8.66
N TRP A 316 -9.22 20.64 -7.49
CA TRP A 316 -10.54 21.07 -7.02
C TRP A 316 -10.49 22.03 -5.83
N LEU A 317 -9.29 22.49 -5.45
CA LEU A 317 -9.05 23.34 -4.29
C LEU A 317 -9.92 24.61 -4.25
N GLY A 318 -10.16 25.22 -5.42
CA GLY A 318 -10.96 26.44 -5.55
C GLY A 318 -12.47 26.23 -5.43
N GLU A 319 -12.94 24.97 -5.46
CA GLU A 319 -14.36 24.60 -5.38
C GLU A 319 -14.76 24.13 -3.97
N GLN A 320 -13.81 24.08 -3.03
CA GLN A 320 -14.05 23.68 -1.64
C GLN A 320 -14.78 24.77 -0.86
N MET A 321 -15.84 24.39 -0.15
CA MET A 321 -16.69 25.24 0.69
C MET A 321 -15.94 25.75 1.92
N VAL A 322 -15.00 24.96 2.43
CA VAL A 322 -14.19 25.27 3.61
C VAL A 322 -12.72 25.20 3.24
N SER A 323 -11.91 26.06 3.85
CA SER A 323 -10.47 26.03 3.70
C SER A 323 -9.90 24.69 4.18
N LEU A 324 -9.32 23.92 3.25
CA LEU A 324 -8.62 22.69 3.59
C LEU A 324 -7.38 22.95 4.45
N ASP A 325 -6.82 24.16 4.44
CA ASP A 325 -5.71 24.52 5.34
C ASP A 325 -6.10 24.48 6.81
N ASP A 326 -7.38 24.74 7.12
CA ASP A 326 -7.89 24.75 8.49
C ASP A 326 -8.28 23.35 8.95
N TRP A 327 -8.83 22.54 8.05
CA TRP A 327 -9.42 21.24 8.38
C TRP A 327 -8.54 20.04 8.06
N CYS A 328 -7.88 20.04 6.90
CA CYS A 328 -7.17 18.89 6.34
C CYS A 328 -5.80 19.30 5.75
N PRO A 329 -4.94 20.04 6.49
CA PRO A 329 -3.70 20.64 5.96
C PRO A 329 -2.73 19.61 5.34
N GLU A 330 -2.90 18.33 5.67
CA GLU A 330 -2.12 17.22 5.15
C GLU A 330 -2.36 16.96 3.67
N TYR A 331 -3.42 17.53 3.07
CA TYR A 331 -3.64 17.51 1.62
C TYR A 331 -2.42 18.02 0.82
N LYS A 332 -1.58 18.86 1.44
CA LYS A 332 -0.32 19.35 0.84
C LYS A 332 0.69 18.25 0.56
N LEU A 333 0.54 17.07 1.17
CA LEU A 333 1.32 15.88 0.88
C LEU A 333 0.86 15.18 -0.40
N CYS A 334 -0.34 15.46 -0.93
CA CYS A 334 -0.82 14.89 -2.18
C CYS A 334 0.05 15.32 -3.36
N SER A 335 0.30 14.41 -4.29
CA SER A 335 0.96 14.71 -5.56
C SER A 335 0.08 15.59 -6.44
N VAL A 336 0.74 16.47 -7.20
CA VAL A 336 0.09 17.34 -8.20
C VAL A 336 0.03 16.67 -9.58
N ASP A 337 1.00 15.80 -9.87
CA ASP A 337 1.14 15.15 -11.17
C ASP A 337 0.23 13.92 -11.30
N HIS A 338 -0.68 13.94 -12.29
CA HIS A 338 -1.46 12.78 -12.70
C HIS A 338 -0.81 12.05 -13.88
N ILE A 339 -1.27 10.83 -14.17
CA ILE A 339 -0.91 10.15 -15.41
C ILE A 339 -1.62 10.90 -16.54
N ASN A 340 -0.84 11.50 -17.44
CA ASN A 340 -1.40 12.18 -18.59
C ASN A 340 -1.81 11.13 -19.63
N ASP A 341 -3.04 11.27 -20.13
CA ASP A 341 -3.42 10.71 -21.42
C ASP A 341 -2.69 11.56 -22.47
N GLY A 342 -1.65 10.99 -23.07
CA GLY A 342 -0.80 11.68 -24.04
C GLY A 342 -1.52 12.15 -25.28
#